data_AF-A0A6G4VFN7-F1
#
_entry.id   AF-A0A6G4VFN7-F1
#
_cell.length_a   1.000
_cell.length_b   1.000
_cell.length_c   1.000
_cell.angle_alpha   90.00
_cell.angle_beta   90.00
_cell.angle_gamma   90.00
#
_symmetry.space_group_name_H-M   'P 1'
#
loop_
_entity.id
_entity.type
_entity.pdbx_description
1 polymer ?
#
loop_
_entity_poly.entity_id
_entity_poly.type
_entity_poly.pdbx_seq_one_letter_code
_entity_poly.pdbx_strand_id
1 'polypeptide(L)'
;GPRWLPGPALGSFLAAATVLRTDAFRAAGGFSPRLWLGGEEELLAADLAADGWWLAYAEELTVHHSPSRVRDPTLRRTQGIRNTLWFTWLRRPAPAALRRTLHLARTVPRDRASLRAFGEAAAGLPWVLRERSVVPPDVEARLKLLEHSQRHSTARRYTG
;
A
#
# COMPACT_ATOMS: atom_id res chain seq x y z
N GLY A 1 -11.11 8.65 13.80
CA GLY A 1 -12.10 8.01 12.91
C GLY A 1 -13.50 8.35 13.38
N PRO A 2 -14.54 7.94 12.64
CA PRO A 2 -15.92 8.05 13.09
C PRO A 2 -16.15 7.32 14.43
N ARG A 3 -16.99 7.89 15.30
CA ARG A 3 -17.28 7.34 16.64
C ARG A 3 -18.13 6.06 16.63
N TRP A 4 -18.77 5.74 15.51
CA TRP A 4 -19.63 4.57 15.35
C TRP A 4 -18.86 3.30 14.97
N LEU A 5 -17.55 3.39 14.72
CA LEU A 5 -16.74 2.21 14.44
C LEU A 5 -16.56 1.37 15.72
N PRO A 6 -16.52 0.03 15.60
CA PRO A 6 -16.37 -0.86 16.75
C PRO A 6 -14.99 -0.75 17.42
N GLY A 7 -14.00 -0.14 16.74
CA GLY A 7 -12.67 0.09 17.26
C GLY A 7 -11.91 1.14 16.45
N PRO A 8 -10.62 1.36 16.74
CA PRO A 8 -9.79 2.34 16.05
C PRO A 8 -9.81 2.17 14.53
N ALA A 9 -10.02 3.28 13.81
CA ALA A 9 -9.97 3.28 12.35
C ALA A 9 -8.54 2.98 11.86
N LEU A 10 -8.43 2.10 10.87
CA LEU A 10 -7.18 1.74 10.21
C LEU A 10 -7.15 2.33 8.79
N GLY A 11 -5.94 2.64 8.31
CA GLY A 11 -5.74 3.14 6.94
C GLY A 11 -5.08 2.14 5.99
N SER A 12 -4.74 0.96 6.50
CA SER A 12 -4.30 -0.21 5.75
C SER A 12 -4.52 -1.43 6.64
N PHE A 13 -4.25 -2.63 6.13
CA PHE A 13 -4.38 -3.88 6.84
C PHE A 13 -3.27 -4.86 6.44
N LEU A 14 -3.21 -6.00 7.14
CA LEU A 14 -2.32 -7.11 6.80
C LEU A 14 -3.17 -8.22 6.20
N ALA A 15 -2.92 -8.61 4.95
CA ALA A 15 -3.80 -9.55 4.24
C ALA A 15 -3.99 -10.87 5.01
N ALA A 16 -2.94 -11.33 5.69
CA ALA A 16 -2.96 -12.57 6.47
C ALA A 16 -3.55 -12.43 7.90
N ALA A 17 -4.03 -11.25 8.28
CA ALA A 17 -4.57 -10.95 9.61
C ALA A 17 -5.82 -10.05 9.55
N THR A 18 -6.67 -10.22 8.54
CA THR A 18 -7.85 -9.36 8.35
C THR A 18 -9.01 -10.14 7.75
N VAL A 19 -10.22 -9.84 8.22
CA VAL A 19 -11.48 -10.32 7.65
C VAL A 19 -12.11 -9.19 6.87
N LEU A 20 -12.50 -9.45 5.63
CA LEU A 20 -13.19 -8.49 4.76
C LEU A 20 -14.56 -9.03 4.40
N ARG A 21 -15.54 -8.13 4.22
CA ARG A 21 -16.80 -8.51 3.61
C ARG A 21 -16.55 -8.92 2.16
N THR A 22 -17.17 -10.02 1.74
CA THR A 22 -16.94 -10.59 0.40
C THR A 22 -17.40 -9.65 -0.72
N ASP A 23 -18.51 -8.95 -0.52
CA ASP A 23 -19.06 -7.97 -1.47
C ASP A 23 -18.12 -6.76 -1.61
N ALA A 24 -17.64 -6.19 -0.51
CA ALA A 24 -16.67 -5.10 -0.50
C ALA A 24 -15.37 -5.48 -1.20
N PHE A 25 -14.83 -6.68 -0.90
CA PHE A 25 -13.60 -7.18 -1.53
C PHE A 25 -13.75 -7.31 -3.05
N ARG A 26 -14.88 -7.86 -3.52
CA ARG A 26 -15.14 -8.04 -4.96
C ARG A 26 -15.42 -6.73 -5.66
N ALA A 27 -16.18 -5.82 -5.05
CA ALA A 27 -16.49 -4.51 -5.60
C ALA A 27 -15.21 -3.68 -5.81
N ALA A 28 -14.29 -3.71 -4.84
CA ALA A 28 -12.99 -3.06 -4.95
C ALA A 28 -12.01 -3.76 -5.92
N GLY A 29 -12.41 -4.85 -6.59
CA GLY A 29 -11.59 -5.59 -7.56
C GLY A 29 -10.58 -6.57 -6.94
N GLY A 30 -10.59 -6.74 -5.62
CA GLY A 30 -9.70 -7.65 -4.89
C GLY A 30 -8.22 -7.28 -4.96
N PHE A 31 -7.34 -8.24 -4.70
CA PHE A 31 -5.90 -8.01 -4.81
C PHE A 31 -5.46 -7.93 -6.27
N SER A 32 -4.71 -6.87 -6.59
CA SER A 32 -4.15 -6.72 -7.93
C SER A 32 -3.11 -7.80 -8.23
N PRO A 33 -3.28 -8.58 -9.32
CA PRO A 33 -2.33 -9.65 -9.68
C PRO A 33 -0.95 -9.11 -10.05
N ARG A 34 -0.83 -7.81 -10.35
CA ARG A 34 0.46 -7.18 -10.65
C ARG A 34 1.29 -6.88 -9.40
N LEU A 35 0.65 -6.61 -8.26
CA LEU A 35 1.37 -6.27 -7.03
C LEU A 35 1.87 -7.54 -6.33
N TRP A 36 1.10 -8.64 -6.37
CA TRP A 36 1.39 -9.96 -5.79
C TRP A 36 1.77 -9.96 -4.31
N LEU A 37 2.97 -9.47 -3.95
CA LEU A 37 3.46 -9.39 -2.58
C LEU A 37 4.06 -8.02 -2.25
N GLY A 38 3.67 -7.48 -1.10
CA GLY A 38 4.15 -6.23 -0.54
C GLY A 38 3.53 -4.99 -1.19
N GLY A 39 2.42 -4.49 -0.64
CA GLY A 39 1.77 -3.24 -1.05
C GLY A 39 0.42 -3.43 -1.75
N GLU A 40 0.03 -4.67 -2.03
CA GLU A 40 -1.32 -5.05 -2.46
C GLU A 40 -2.39 -4.63 -1.45
N GLU A 41 -2.07 -4.67 -0.15
CA GLU A 41 -2.99 -4.26 0.91
C GLU A 41 -3.26 -2.77 0.90
N GLU A 42 -2.25 -1.94 0.61
CA GLU A 42 -2.42 -0.48 0.55
C GLU A 42 -3.31 -0.06 -0.62
N LEU A 43 -3.16 -0.72 -1.77
CA LEU A 43 -4.01 -0.48 -2.94
C LEU A 43 -5.46 -0.84 -2.62
N LEU A 44 -5.70 -2.06 -2.11
CA LEU A 44 -7.05 -2.51 -1.78
C LEU A 44 -7.68 -1.68 -0.64
N ALA A 45 -6.90 -1.29 0.38
CA ALA A 45 -7.38 -0.43 1.45
C ALA A 45 -7.83 0.94 0.95
N ALA A 46 -7.08 1.53 0.00
CA ALA A 46 -7.45 2.81 -0.60
C ALA A 46 -8.70 2.70 -1.48
N ASP A 47 -8.84 1.60 -2.22
CA ASP A 47 -10.00 1.35 -3.09
C ASP A 47 -11.26 1.10 -2.24
N LEU A 48 -11.16 0.30 -1.17
CA LEU A 48 -12.22 0.14 -0.18
C LEU A 48 -12.64 1.50 0.44
N ALA A 49 -11.67 2.34 0.80
CA ALA A 49 -11.95 3.64 1.39
C ALA A 49 -12.61 4.60 0.38
N ALA A 50 -12.24 4.53 -0.90
CA ALA A 50 -12.86 5.29 -1.98
C ALA A 50 -14.32 4.85 -2.21
N ASP A 51 -14.62 3.57 -2.02
CA ASP A 51 -15.97 3.00 -2.06
C ASP A 51 -16.77 3.24 -0.75
N GLY A 52 -16.23 4.01 0.19
CA GLY A 52 -16.89 4.39 1.44
C GLY A 52 -16.77 3.37 2.58
N TRP A 53 -16.01 2.29 2.40
CA TRP A 53 -15.74 1.33 3.46
C TRP A 53 -14.74 1.87 4.49
N TRP A 54 -14.87 1.36 5.72
CA TRP A 54 -13.95 1.63 6.80
C TRP A 54 -13.29 0.34 7.26
N LEU A 55 -11.99 0.44 7.52
CA LEU A 55 -11.23 -0.58 8.22
C LEU A 55 -11.21 -0.20 9.70
N ALA A 56 -11.51 -1.15 10.58
CA ALA A 56 -11.45 -0.98 12.02
C ALA A 56 -10.63 -2.12 12.64
N TYR A 57 -9.84 -1.78 13.65
CA TYR A 57 -9.23 -2.77 14.52
C TYR A 57 -10.34 -3.44 15.34
N ALA A 58 -10.39 -4.78 15.30
CA ALA A 58 -11.32 -5.58 16.07
C ALA A 58 -10.55 -6.29 17.19
N GLU A 59 -10.74 -5.83 18.42
CA GLU A 59 -9.98 -6.29 19.59
C GLU A 59 -10.28 -7.76 19.94
N GLU A 60 -11.47 -8.22 19.56
CA GLU A 60 -11.97 -9.57 19.85
C GLU A 60 -11.36 -10.62 18.91
N LEU A 61 -10.72 -10.21 17.81
CA LEU A 61 -10.14 -11.11 16.83
C LEU A 61 -8.69 -11.45 17.17
N THR A 62 -8.43 -12.74 17.38
CA THR A 62 -7.07 -13.29 17.40
C THR A 62 -6.78 -13.98 16.08
N VAL A 63 -5.74 -13.53 15.36
CA VAL A 63 -5.32 -14.17 14.10
C VAL A 63 -3.93 -14.76 14.24
N HIS A 64 -3.81 -16.05 13.94
CA HIS A 64 -2.53 -16.75 13.91
C HIS A 64 -1.89 -16.64 12.53
N HIS A 65 -0.84 -15.83 12.43
CA HIS A 65 -0.04 -15.73 11.21
C HIS A 65 1.20 -16.62 11.32
N SER A 66 1.36 -17.55 10.38
CA SER A 66 2.54 -18.42 10.26
C SER A 66 3.38 -18.01 9.05
N PRO A 67 4.22 -16.97 9.16
CA PRO A 67 4.98 -16.48 8.02
C PRO A 67 6.03 -17.50 7.57
N SER A 68 6.27 -17.58 6.25
CA SER A 68 7.38 -18.37 5.71
C SER A 68 8.73 -17.89 6.27
N ARG A 69 9.56 -18.87 6.64
CA ARG A 69 10.97 -18.68 7.06
C ARG A 69 11.88 -18.40 5.86
N VAL A 70 11.53 -18.89 4.67
CA VAL A 70 12.29 -18.66 3.43
C VAL A 70 11.91 -17.30 2.87
N ARG A 71 12.90 -16.43 2.74
CA ARG A 71 12.70 -15.03 2.35
C ARG A 71 13.86 -14.60 1.47
N ASP A 72 13.56 -14.05 0.30
CA ASP A 72 14.52 -13.30 -0.49
C ASP A 72 14.40 -11.80 -0.13
N PRO A 73 15.32 -11.26 0.70
CA PRO A 73 15.23 -9.87 1.15
C PRO A 73 15.43 -8.88 0.00
N THR A 74 16.26 -9.21 -0.99
CA THR A 74 16.53 -8.34 -2.14
C THR A 74 15.29 -8.26 -3.03
N LEU A 75 14.68 -9.39 -3.37
CA LEU A 75 13.45 -9.42 -4.15
C LEU A 75 12.31 -8.68 -3.43
N ARG A 76 12.14 -8.89 -2.12
CA ARG A 76 11.13 -8.17 -1.32
C ARG A 76 11.35 -6.67 -1.32
N ARG A 77 12.60 -6.21 -1.22
CA ARG A 77 12.92 -4.78 -1.29
C ARG A 77 12.61 -4.21 -2.67
N THR A 78 13.02 -4.90 -3.74
CA THR A 78 12.73 -4.49 -5.12
C THR A 78 11.23 -4.38 -5.37
N GLN A 79 10.46 -5.43 -5.02
CA GLN A 79 9.00 -5.43 -5.16
C GLN A 79 8.34 -4.37 -4.27
N GLY A 80 8.80 -4.19 -3.03
CA GLY A 80 8.24 -3.21 -2.11
C GLY A 80 8.40 -1.76 -2.59
N ILE A 81 9.58 -1.40 -3.12
CA ILE A 81 9.81 -0.07 -3.72
C ILE A 81 8.91 0.11 -4.94
N ARG A 82 8.91 -0.86 -5.86
CA ARG A 82 8.10 -0.84 -7.09
C ARG A 82 6.62 -0.70 -6.77
N ASN A 83 6.08 -1.54 -5.89
CA ASN A 83 4.67 -1.55 -5.53
C ASN A 83 4.27 -0.27 -4.79
N THR A 84 5.16 0.32 -3.99
CA THR A 84 4.92 1.64 -3.40
C THR A 84 4.76 2.70 -4.49
N LEU A 85 5.63 2.69 -5.51
CA LEU A 85 5.53 3.63 -6.63
C LEU A 85 4.22 3.42 -7.38
N TRP A 86 3.88 2.17 -7.75
CA TRP A 86 2.63 1.86 -8.44
C TRP A 86 1.39 2.27 -7.65
N PHE A 87 1.28 1.91 -6.38
CA PHE A 87 0.17 2.36 -5.52
C PHE A 87 0.05 3.88 -5.55
N THR A 88 1.17 4.57 -5.34
CA THR A 88 1.19 6.04 -5.27
C THR A 88 0.76 6.65 -6.61
N TRP A 89 1.24 6.11 -7.72
CA TRP A 89 0.90 6.58 -9.07
C TRP A 89 -0.49 6.16 -9.56
N LEU A 90 -1.09 5.12 -8.99
CA LEU A 90 -2.45 4.71 -9.33
C LEU A 90 -3.48 5.56 -8.60
N ARG A 91 -3.24 5.84 -7.31
CA ARG A 91 -4.29 6.32 -6.39
C ARG A 91 -4.06 7.70 -5.81
N ARG A 92 -2.81 8.18 -5.70
CA ARG A 92 -2.52 9.47 -5.07
C ARG A 92 -2.51 10.60 -6.11
N PRO A 93 -2.90 11.84 -5.73
CA PRO A 93 -2.78 13.02 -6.59
C PRO A 93 -1.34 13.24 -7.06
N ALA A 94 -1.15 13.83 -8.25
CA ALA A 94 0.17 13.98 -8.87
C ALA A 94 1.23 14.65 -7.97
N PRO A 95 0.91 15.70 -7.18
CA PRO A 95 1.90 16.28 -6.25
C PRO A 95 2.35 15.30 -5.15
N ALA A 96 1.44 14.49 -4.62
CA ALA A 96 1.78 13.46 -3.63
C ALA A 96 2.62 12.34 -4.27
N ALA A 97 2.24 11.94 -5.49
CA ALA A 97 2.98 10.96 -6.28
C ALA A 97 4.43 11.39 -6.55
N LEU A 98 4.63 12.64 -6.99
CA LEU A 98 5.96 13.19 -7.23
C LEU A 98 6.78 13.26 -5.94
N ARG A 99 6.22 13.81 -4.85
CA ARG A 99 6.93 13.91 -3.56
C ARG A 99 7.39 12.55 -3.05
N ARG A 100 6.52 11.53 -3.11
CA ARG A 100 6.85 10.18 -2.65
C ARG A 100 7.91 9.54 -3.54
N THR A 101 7.83 9.73 -4.86
CA THR A 101 8.82 9.24 -5.84
C THR A 101 10.19 9.85 -5.56
N LEU A 102 10.27 11.18 -5.39
CA LEU A 102 11.51 11.88 -5.07
C LEU A 102 12.07 11.47 -3.71
N HIS A 103 11.21 11.28 -2.70
CA HIS A 103 11.62 10.79 -1.40
C HIS A 103 12.30 9.42 -1.53
N LEU A 104 11.66 8.46 -2.19
CA LEU A 104 12.25 7.13 -2.42
C LEU A 104 13.56 7.23 -3.20
N ALA A 105 13.60 8.00 -4.29
CA ALA A 105 14.81 8.16 -5.09
C ALA A 105 15.99 8.74 -4.30
N ARG A 106 15.72 9.49 -3.22
CA ARG A 106 16.74 10.06 -2.33
C ARG A 106 17.12 9.17 -1.16
N THR A 107 16.22 8.31 -0.68
CA THR A 107 16.40 7.57 0.59
C THR A 107 16.70 6.09 0.44
N VAL A 108 16.35 5.46 -0.69
CA VAL A 108 16.67 4.05 -0.90
C VAL A 108 18.17 3.87 -1.22
N PRO A 109 18.78 2.71 -0.90
CA PRO A 109 20.17 2.42 -1.23
C PRO A 109 20.45 2.59 -2.73
N ARG A 110 21.61 3.16 -3.08
CA ARG A 110 22.06 3.31 -4.48
C ARG A 110 22.69 2.02 -4.98
N ASP A 111 21.88 1.00 -5.20
CA ASP A 111 22.32 -0.32 -5.67
C ASP A 111 21.48 -0.85 -6.85
N ARG A 112 21.87 -2.01 -7.36
CA ARG A 112 21.19 -2.65 -8.50
C ARG A 112 19.73 -3.01 -8.20
N ALA A 113 19.39 -3.33 -6.95
CA ALA A 113 18.03 -3.72 -6.60
C ALA A 113 17.08 -2.51 -6.61
N SER A 114 17.55 -1.36 -6.14
CA SER A 114 16.82 -0.09 -6.25
C SER A 114 16.67 0.35 -7.71
N LEU A 115 17.76 0.31 -8.49
CA LEU A 115 17.70 0.62 -9.93
C LEU A 115 16.69 -0.28 -10.65
N ARG A 116 16.73 -1.59 -10.37
CA ARG A 116 15.76 -2.55 -10.89
C ARG A 116 14.33 -2.22 -10.47
N ALA A 117 14.10 -1.84 -9.21
CA ALA A 117 12.77 -1.47 -8.73
C ALA A 117 12.18 -0.27 -9.47
N PHE A 118 12.98 0.79 -9.69
CA PHE A 118 12.55 1.95 -10.47
C PHE A 118 12.36 1.59 -11.95
N GLY A 119 13.22 0.76 -12.53
CA GLY A 119 13.06 0.26 -13.89
C GLY A 119 11.78 -0.55 -14.08
N GLU A 120 11.49 -1.50 -13.18
CA GLU A 120 10.24 -2.28 -13.17
C GLU A 120 9.02 -1.38 -12.96
N ALA A 121 9.13 -0.37 -12.08
CA ALA A 121 8.06 0.58 -11.85
C ALA A 121 7.76 1.37 -13.13
N ALA A 122 8.79 1.92 -13.78
CA ALA A 122 8.70 2.67 -15.02
C ALA A 122 8.13 1.82 -16.17
N ALA A 123 8.53 0.55 -16.30
CA ALA A 123 7.98 -0.37 -17.28
C ALA A 123 6.46 -0.62 -17.09
N GLY A 124 5.96 -0.44 -15.85
CA GLY A 124 4.53 -0.49 -15.55
C GLY A 124 3.74 0.77 -15.89
N LEU A 125 4.37 1.87 -16.30
CA LEU A 125 3.70 3.17 -16.54
C LEU A 125 2.52 3.10 -17.52
N PRO A 126 2.58 2.40 -18.68
CA PRO A 126 1.44 2.33 -19.59
C PRO A 126 0.18 1.77 -18.92
N TRP A 127 0.34 0.77 -18.05
CA TRP A 127 -0.76 0.21 -17.26
C TRP A 127 -1.19 1.16 -16.15
N VAL A 128 -0.24 1.73 -15.40
CA VAL A 128 -0.54 2.67 -14.32
C VAL A 128 -1.34 3.86 -14.83
N LEU A 129 -0.96 4.43 -15.98
CA LEU A 129 -1.66 5.58 -16.56
C LEU A 129 -3.07 5.22 -17.02
N ARG A 130 -3.26 4.01 -17.55
CA ARG A 130 -4.58 3.52 -17.98
C ARG A 130 -5.52 3.25 -16.80
N GLU A 131 -5.02 2.63 -15.74
CA GLU A 131 -5.83 2.26 -14.56
C GLU A 131 -5.81 3.34 -13.46
N ARG A 132 -5.22 4.50 -13.74
CA ARG A 132 -5.10 5.59 -12.76
C ARG A 132 -6.48 6.08 -12.39
N SER A 133 -6.79 6.01 -11.10
CA SER A 133 -8.03 6.52 -10.52
C SER A 133 -7.67 7.16 -9.19
N VAL A 134 -7.70 8.49 -9.14
CA VAL A 134 -7.29 9.23 -7.95
C VAL A 134 -8.36 9.11 -6.89
N VAL A 135 -7.95 8.80 -5.65
CA VAL A 135 -8.90 8.65 -4.54
C VAL A 135 -9.59 9.99 -4.21
N PRO A 136 -10.81 9.95 -3.65
CA PRO A 136 -11.50 11.14 -3.18
C PRO A 136 -10.67 12.01 -2.21
N PRO A 137 -10.87 13.34 -2.17
CA PRO A 137 -10.05 14.25 -1.35
C PRO A 137 -10.03 13.92 0.15
N ASP A 138 -11.13 13.41 0.70
CA ASP A 138 -11.23 13.00 2.11
C ASP A 138 -10.44 11.71 2.39
N VAL A 139 -10.40 10.77 1.44
CA VAL A 139 -9.54 9.57 1.49
C VAL A 139 -8.08 10.00 1.43
N GLU A 140 -7.72 10.89 0.49
CA GLU A 140 -6.36 11.44 0.39
C GLU A 140 -5.92 12.14 1.69
N ALA A 141 -6.80 12.92 2.31
CA ALA A 141 -6.51 13.57 3.58
C ALA A 141 -6.19 12.55 4.68
N ARG A 142 -6.95 11.45 4.76
CA ARG A 142 -6.68 10.33 5.68
C ARG A 142 -5.34 9.65 5.38
N LEU A 143 -5.03 9.38 4.11
CA LEU A 143 -3.75 8.79 3.71
C LEU A 143 -2.56 9.71 4.05
N LYS A 144 -2.70 11.03 3.89
CA LYS A 144 -1.66 12.00 4.26
C LYS A 144 -1.31 11.98 5.74
N LEU A 145 -2.31 11.81 6.63
CA LEU A 145 -2.09 11.73 8.08
C LEU A 145 -1.18 10.54 8.45
N LEU A 146 -1.21 9.47 7.66
CA LEU A 146 -0.39 8.28 7.87
C LEU A 146 1.04 8.43 7.34
N GLU A 147 1.31 9.38 6.45
CA GLU A 147 2.63 9.49 5.83
C GLU A 147 3.75 9.74 6.85
N HIS A 148 3.47 10.54 7.89
CA HIS A 148 4.46 10.82 8.92
C HIS A 148 4.80 9.57 9.72
N SER A 149 3.78 8.86 10.24
CA SER A 149 3.99 7.62 11.01
C SER A 149 4.62 6.52 10.15
N GLN A 150 4.23 6.40 8.88
CA GLN A 150 4.82 5.43 7.94
C GLN A 150 6.31 5.68 7.67
N ARG A 151 6.76 6.94 7.62
CA ARG A 151 8.19 7.27 7.42
C ARG A 151 9.06 6.85 8.61
N HIS A 152 8.51 6.86 9.81
CA HIS A 152 9.21 6.47 11.04
C HIS A 152 8.94 5.02 11.44
N SER A 153 8.06 4.31 10.72
CA SER A 153 7.70 2.93 11.01
C SER A 153 8.87 1.99 10.73
N THR A 154 9.13 1.10 11.69
CA THR A 154 10.12 0.04 11.55
C THR A 154 9.62 -1.12 10.69
N ALA A 155 8.30 -1.21 10.47
CA ALA A 155 7.65 -2.30 9.76
C ALA A 155 7.91 -2.28 8.24
N ARG A 156 8.18 -1.11 7.66
CA ARG A 156 8.46 -0.96 6.23
C ARG A 156 9.76 -0.19 6.01
N ARG A 157 10.88 -0.93 6.04
CA ARG A 157 12.20 -0.40 5.73
C ARG A 157 12.70 -0.97 4.40
N TYR A 158 13.10 -0.07 3.50
CA TYR A 158 13.80 -0.41 2.26
C TYR A 158 15.32 -0.43 2.43
N THR A 159 15.76 -0.75 3.65
CA THR A 159 17.17 -0.84 4.04
C THR A 159 17.42 -2.28 4.45
N GLY A 160 18.31 -2.96 3.74
CA GLY A 160 18.58 -4.39 3.85
C GLY A 160 19.28 -4.88 2.60
#